data_AF-A0A0B7MEF2-F1
#
_entry.id   AF-A0A0B7MEF2-F1
#
_cell.length_a   1.000
_cell.length_b   1.000
_cell.length_c   1.000
_cell.angle_alpha   90.00
_cell.angle_beta   90.00
_cell.angle_gamma   90.00
#
_symmetry.space_group_name_H-M   'P 1'
#
loop_
_entity.id
_entity.type
_entity.pdbx_description
1 polymer ?
#
loop_
_entity_poly.entity_id
_entity_poly.type
_entity_poly.pdbx_seq_one_letter_code
_entity_poly.pdbx_strand_id
1 'polypeptide(L)'
;MFAITPSFLSDLNLRDSSNGAAALLPEYRYLVLDEAQHIESIARHTMSTEVSNMRLHVILNQLRKRDGCHLDALNKALAVNGKFFEALGRANNSNNYPLPQNYDIFDLGQELQWAVKDTVRMFDVDLVGERENAIFKCLARFNQDLGEILEAADPEKVYWVEKSEYRRRRLITMHATPLNVSESLDRLLFYNDDLSSAILTSATLSISGDFSFFRENVGCSRALEISVGSPFSYQDQCLLYLPQGLPDPREPGFHTGVAPFIEEILTQTEGRAFVLFTSYRGLNEVWDLLKGRLPWKLLKQGDLPKNIS
;
A
#
# COMPACT_ATOMS: atom_id res chain seq x y z
N MET A 1 -18.87 -15.31 -2.26
CA MET A 1 -18.13 -14.70 -1.15
C MET A 1 -16.75 -14.38 -1.68
N PHE A 2 -16.42 -13.10 -1.79
CA PHE A 2 -15.11 -12.65 -2.24
C PHE A 2 -14.40 -12.01 -1.06
N ALA A 3 -13.16 -12.44 -0.79
CA ALA A 3 -12.27 -11.64 0.04
C ALA A 3 -11.98 -10.34 -0.69
N ILE A 4 -11.96 -9.20 0.01
CA ILE A 4 -11.59 -7.95 -0.62
C ILE A 4 -10.12 -8.00 -1.00
N THR A 5 -9.83 -7.93 -2.29
CA THR A 5 -8.48 -7.98 -2.84
C THR A 5 -8.21 -6.81 -3.77
N PRO A 6 -6.93 -6.45 -3.97
CA PRO A 6 -6.54 -5.49 -5.01
C PRO A 6 -7.01 -5.91 -6.41
N SER A 7 -7.08 -7.22 -6.69
CA SER A 7 -7.58 -7.73 -7.97
C SER A 7 -9.06 -7.45 -8.19
N PHE A 8 -9.88 -7.47 -7.14
CA PHE A 8 -11.29 -7.11 -7.22
C PHE A 8 -11.47 -5.62 -7.58
N LEU A 9 -10.76 -4.71 -6.91
CA LEU A 9 -10.85 -3.29 -7.25
C LEU A 9 -10.23 -2.95 -8.61
N SER A 10 -9.21 -3.70 -9.02
CA SER A 10 -8.66 -3.61 -10.36
C SER A 10 -9.67 -4.04 -11.42
N ASP A 11 -10.47 -5.07 -11.17
CA ASP A 11 -11.58 -5.49 -12.04
C ASP A 11 -12.61 -4.37 -12.20
N LEU A 12 -13.01 -3.72 -11.11
CA LEU A 12 -13.94 -2.59 -11.16
C LEU A 12 -13.41 -1.43 -11.99
N ASN A 13 -12.15 -1.03 -11.75
CA ASN A 13 -11.51 0.03 -12.54
C ASN A 13 -11.40 -0.36 -14.02
N LEU A 14 -11.11 -1.63 -14.32
CA LEU A 14 -11.03 -2.12 -15.70
C LEU A 14 -12.38 -2.08 -16.39
N ARG A 15 -13.46 -2.50 -15.72
CA ARG A 15 -14.82 -2.42 -16.25
C ARG A 15 -15.22 -0.98 -16.52
N ASP A 16 -14.99 -0.09 -15.57
CA ASP A 16 -15.31 1.34 -15.70
C ASP A 16 -14.54 1.99 -16.86
N SER A 17 -13.22 1.83 -16.91
CA SER A 17 -12.38 2.42 -17.96
C SER A 17 -12.62 1.83 -19.35
N SER A 18 -13.16 0.62 -19.45
CA SER A 18 -13.48 -0.05 -20.72
C SER A 18 -14.95 0.02 -21.09
N ASN A 19 -15.80 0.74 -20.34
CA ASN A 19 -17.26 0.73 -20.49
C ASN A 19 -17.83 -0.71 -20.54
N GLY A 20 -17.31 -1.59 -19.69
CA GLY A 20 -17.72 -3.00 -19.58
C GLY A 20 -17.12 -3.94 -20.62
N ALA A 21 -16.31 -3.46 -21.56
CA ALA A 21 -15.72 -4.31 -22.62
C ALA A 21 -14.61 -5.25 -22.11
N ALA A 22 -13.99 -4.95 -20.98
CA ALA A 22 -12.95 -5.76 -20.36
C ALA A 22 -13.24 -6.01 -18.87
N ALA A 23 -13.04 -7.26 -18.45
CA ALA A 23 -13.19 -7.69 -17.07
C ALA A 23 -12.18 -8.82 -16.75
N LEU A 24 -11.74 -8.85 -15.51
CA LEU A 24 -10.94 -9.93 -14.92
C LEU A 24 -11.81 -10.98 -14.25
N LEU A 25 -12.94 -10.56 -13.66
CA LEU A 25 -13.89 -11.44 -13.00
C LEU A 25 -15.08 -11.78 -13.92
N PRO A 26 -15.77 -12.91 -13.70
CA PRO A 26 -17.05 -13.17 -14.36
C PRO A 26 -18.09 -12.10 -14.02
N GLU A 27 -19.18 -12.03 -14.79
CA GLU A 27 -20.32 -11.18 -14.42
C GLU A 27 -20.96 -11.65 -13.10
N TYR A 28 -21.36 -10.69 -12.27
CA TYR A 28 -22.03 -10.94 -11.00
C TYR A 28 -23.08 -9.87 -10.75
N ARG A 29 -24.21 -10.27 -10.17
CA ARG A 29 -25.29 -9.38 -9.74
C ARG A 29 -25.37 -9.22 -8.22
N TYR A 30 -24.71 -10.12 -7.49
CA TYR A 30 -24.71 -10.14 -6.04
C TYR A 30 -23.27 -10.26 -5.55
N LEU A 31 -22.90 -9.39 -4.63
CA LEU A 31 -21.56 -9.31 -4.07
C LEU A 31 -21.61 -9.50 -2.55
N VAL A 32 -20.75 -10.35 -2.02
CA VAL A 32 -20.53 -10.49 -0.58
C VAL A 32 -19.06 -10.24 -0.31
N LEU A 33 -18.77 -9.14 0.35
CA LEU A 33 -17.44 -8.71 0.76
C LEU A 33 -17.25 -9.01 2.24
N ASP A 34 -16.36 -9.96 2.51
CA ASP A 34 -15.96 -10.30 3.87
C ASP A 34 -14.74 -9.48 4.31
N GLU A 35 -14.62 -9.22 5.61
CA GLU A 35 -13.60 -8.32 6.20
C GLU A 35 -13.64 -6.91 5.58
N ALA A 36 -14.85 -6.36 5.45
CA ALA A 36 -15.09 -5.12 4.72
C ALA A 36 -14.43 -3.87 5.32
N GLN A 37 -13.91 -3.93 6.55
CA GLN A 37 -13.10 -2.85 7.14
C GLN A 37 -11.84 -2.53 6.34
N HIS A 38 -11.39 -3.44 5.46
CA HIS A 38 -10.19 -3.23 4.64
C HIS A 38 -10.48 -2.58 3.28
N ILE A 39 -11.75 -2.39 2.90
CA ILE A 39 -12.10 -1.92 1.56
C ILE A 39 -11.51 -0.55 1.23
N GLU A 40 -11.55 0.38 2.19
CA GLU A 40 -11.05 1.74 2.01
C GLU A 40 -9.54 1.75 1.77
N SER A 41 -8.77 1.01 2.58
CA SER A 41 -7.32 0.96 2.44
C SER A 41 -6.89 0.24 1.17
N ILE A 42 -7.58 -0.83 0.79
CA ILE A 42 -7.32 -1.56 -0.46
C ILE A 42 -7.68 -0.69 -1.66
N ALA A 43 -8.76 0.09 -1.60
CA ALA A 43 -9.14 1.04 -2.64
C ALA A 43 -8.11 2.14 -2.80
N ARG A 44 -7.71 2.75 -1.70
CA ARG A 44 -6.68 3.78 -1.68
C ARG A 44 -5.37 3.28 -2.29
N HIS A 45 -4.95 2.06 -1.94
CA HIS A 45 -3.76 1.44 -2.53
C HIS A 45 -3.94 1.16 -4.03
N THR A 46 -5.08 0.61 -4.45
CA THR A 46 -5.34 0.26 -5.87
C THR A 46 -5.47 1.50 -6.76
N MET A 47 -5.97 2.61 -6.21
CA MET A 47 -6.12 3.89 -6.90
C MET A 47 -4.88 4.79 -6.78
N SER A 48 -3.85 4.34 -6.06
CA SER A 48 -2.58 5.06 -5.95
C SER A 48 -1.79 4.97 -7.25
N THR A 49 -1.24 6.09 -7.69
CA THR A 49 -0.23 6.14 -8.74
C THR A 49 1.15 6.00 -8.12
N GLU A 50 1.94 5.01 -8.56
CA GLU A 50 3.27 4.75 -8.03
C GLU A 50 4.35 4.69 -9.12
N VAL A 51 5.47 5.38 -8.87
CA VAL A 51 6.64 5.41 -9.75
C VAL A 51 7.89 5.07 -8.95
N SER A 52 8.59 4.00 -9.34
CA SER A 52 9.80 3.56 -8.64
C SER A 52 11.01 3.36 -9.55
N ASN A 53 12.20 3.51 -8.97
CA ASN A 53 13.47 3.32 -9.66
C ASN A 53 13.59 1.93 -10.30
N MET A 54 13.02 0.91 -9.67
CA MET A 54 13.06 -0.48 -10.13
C MET A 54 12.03 -0.76 -11.25
N ARG A 55 10.85 -0.12 -11.22
CA ARG A 55 9.78 -0.35 -12.22
C ARG A 55 10.28 0.00 -13.63
N LEU A 56 10.85 1.20 -13.82
CA LEU A 56 11.38 1.60 -15.12
C LEU A 56 12.55 0.71 -15.55
N HIS A 57 13.45 0.37 -14.62
CA HIS A 57 14.59 -0.50 -14.91
C HIS A 57 14.15 -1.88 -15.44
N VAL A 58 13.05 -2.44 -14.93
CA VAL A 58 12.48 -3.70 -15.43
C VAL A 58 11.96 -3.54 -16.86
N ILE A 59 11.17 -2.48 -17.12
CA ILE A 59 10.58 -2.24 -18.45
C ILE A 59 11.68 -1.99 -19.50
N LEU A 60 12.66 -1.14 -19.21
CA LEU A 60 13.80 -0.89 -20.11
C LEU A 60 14.61 -2.16 -20.37
N ASN A 61 14.84 -3.01 -19.36
CA ASN A 61 15.52 -4.30 -19.58
C ASN A 61 14.73 -5.28 -20.46
N GLN A 62 13.40 -5.19 -20.52
CA GLN A 62 12.61 -5.96 -21.49
C GLN A 62 12.81 -5.43 -22.91
N LEU A 63 12.91 -4.11 -23.07
CA LEU A 63 13.19 -3.46 -24.36
C LEU A 63 14.60 -3.77 -24.85
N ARG A 64 15.60 -3.80 -23.96
CA ARG A 64 17.00 -4.14 -24.27
C ARG A 64 17.18 -5.50 -24.95
N LYS A 65 16.26 -6.44 -24.70
CA LYS A 65 16.29 -7.79 -25.28
C LYS A 65 15.73 -7.85 -26.71
N ARG A 66 15.40 -6.70 -27.31
CA ARG A 66 14.77 -6.61 -28.63
C ARG A 66 15.78 -6.10 -29.65
N ASP A 67 15.71 -6.66 -30.85
CA ASP A 67 16.69 -6.38 -31.91
C ASP A 67 16.64 -4.92 -32.38
N GLY A 68 15.45 -4.30 -32.38
CA GLY A 68 15.27 -2.88 -32.73
C GLY A 68 15.66 -1.87 -31.64
N CYS A 69 16.24 -2.32 -30.52
CA CYS A 69 16.54 -1.45 -29.39
C CYS A 69 17.78 -0.58 -29.64
N HIS A 70 17.62 0.74 -29.57
CA HIS A 70 18.76 1.67 -29.57
C HIS A 70 19.45 1.71 -28.18
N LEU A 71 20.61 1.08 -28.07
CA LEU A 71 21.31 0.91 -26.78
C LEU A 71 21.70 2.24 -26.12
N ASP A 72 22.15 3.25 -26.87
CA ASP A 72 22.56 4.52 -26.25
C ASP A 72 21.40 5.29 -25.64
N ALA A 73 20.26 5.39 -26.33
CA ALA A 73 19.04 5.98 -25.80
C ALA A 73 18.60 5.24 -24.52
N LEU A 74 18.64 3.91 -24.53
CA LEU A 74 18.29 3.08 -23.38
C LEU A 74 19.23 3.31 -22.19
N ASN A 75 20.55 3.33 -22.44
CA ASN A 75 21.55 3.58 -21.41
C ASN A 75 21.42 5.00 -20.85
N LYS A 76 21.09 5.99 -21.68
CA LYS A 76 20.77 7.35 -21.23
C LYS A 76 19.57 7.36 -20.30
N ALA A 77 18.46 6.70 -20.66
CA ALA A 77 17.29 6.61 -19.80
C ALA A 77 17.59 5.92 -18.46
N LEU A 78 18.37 4.83 -18.45
CA LEU A 78 18.80 4.17 -17.22
C LEU A 78 19.69 5.07 -16.35
N ALA A 79 20.62 5.81 -16.96
CA ALA A 79 21.50 6.73 -16.25
C ALA A 79 20.73 7.89 -15.61
N VAL A 80 19.80 8.51 -16.35
CA VAL A 80 18.95 9.60 -15.84
C VAL A 80 18.02 9.08 -14.73
N ASN A 81 17.45 7.87 -14.88
CA ASN A 81 16.67 7.21 -13.84
C ASN A 81 17.48 7.05 -12.55
N GLY A 82 18.73 6.60 -12.65
CA GLY A 82 19.64 6.50 -11.52
C GLY A 82 19.86 7.85 -10.83
N LYS A 83 20.21 8.89 -11.59
CA LYS A 83 20.44 10.25 -11.07
C LYS A 83 19.20 10.83 -10.38
N PHE A 84 18.05 10.72 -11.02
CA PHE A 84 16.78 11.24 -10.50
C PHE A 84 16.41 10.61 -9.17
N PHE A 85 16.39 9.27 -9.10
CA PHE A 85 16.03 8.59 -7.85
C PHE A 85 17.14 8.68 -6.79
N GLU A 86 18.41 8.83 -7.17
CA GLU A 86 19.48 9.13 -6.22
C GLU A 86 19.29 10.51 -5.58
N ALA A 87 18.91 11.52 -6.38
CA ALA A 87 18.61 12.87 -5.88
C ALA A 87 17.43 12.85 -4.89
N LEU A 88 16.32 12.17 -5.23
CA LEU A 88 15.22 11.90 -4.27
C LEU A 88 15.76 11.17 -3.02
N GLY A 89 16.60 10.16 -3.24
CA GLY A 89 17.27 9.41 -2.20
C GLY A 89 17.98 10.29 -1.16
N ARG A 90 18.60 11.39 -1.60
CA ARG A 90 19.37 12.32 -0.76
C ARG A 90 18.57 13.51 -0.25
N ALA A 91 17.39 13.79 -0.83
CA ALA A 91 16.57 14.95 -0.49
C ALA A 91 16.07 14.99 0.97
N ASN A 92 16.01 13.84 1.64
CA ASN A 92 15.59 13.74 3.04
C ASN A 92 16.20 12.50 3.72
N ASN A 93 16.42 12.54 5.03
CA ASN A 93 16.92 11.37 5.78
C ASN A 93 15.80 10.42 6.21
N SER A 94 14.55 10.87 6.22
CA SER A 94 13.40 10.06 6.58
C SER A 94 13.07 9.05 5.47
N ASN A 95 12.63 7.86 5.87
CA ASN A 95 12.17 6.84 4.92
C ASN A 95 10.89 7.26 4.19
N ASN A 96 10.01 8.01 4.85
CA ASN A 96 8.82 8.60 4.26
C ASN A 96 8.89 10.12 4.43
N TYR A 97 8.72 10.87 3.36
CA TYR A 97 8.75 12.32 3.40
C TYR A 97 7.92 12.90 2.24
N PRO A 98 7.34 14.11 2.40
CA PRO A 98 6.59 14.78 1.33
C PRO A 98 7.41 14.90 0.05
N LEU A 99 6.74 14.88 -1.10
CA LEU A 99 7.41 15.06 -2.39
C LEU A 99 8.16 16.41 -2.41
N PRO A 100 9.48 16.43 -2.70
CA PRO A 100 10.25 17.66 -2.79
C PRO A 100 9.75 18.55 -3.93
N GLN A 101 9.54 19.83 -3.64
CA GLN A 101 9.13 20.87 -4.61
C GLN A 101 10.33 21.73 -5.03
N ASN A 102 11.48 21.10 -5.31
CA ASN A 102 12.69 21.81 -5.74
C ASN A 102 12.94 21.62 -7.25
N TYR A 103 13.44 22.70 -7.88
CA TYR A 103 13.67 22.77 -9.32
C TYR A 103 14.57 21.63 -9.83
N ASP A 104 15.63 21.27 -9.10
CA ASP A 104 16.55 20.19 -9.51
C ASP A 104 15.85 18.83 -9.70
N ILE A 105 14.91 18.47 -8.82
CA ILE A 105 14.17 17.21 -8.92
C ILE A 105 13.18 17.28 -10.08
N PHE A 106 12.51 18.41 -10.25
CA PHE A 106 11.58 18.62 -11.35
C PHE A 106 12.28 18.53 -12.72
N ASP A 107 13.44 19.18 -12.87
CA ASP A 107 14.24 19.16 -14.09
C ASP A 107 14.79 17.76 -14.41
N LEU A 108 15.32 17.05 -13.40
CA LEU A 108 15.74 15.65 -13.56
C LEU A 108 14.56 14.74 -13.93
N GLY A 109 13.37 15.02 -13.40
CA GLY A 109 12.13 14.33 -13.73
C GLY A 109 11.71 14.54 -15.19
N GLN A 110 11.77 15.78 -15.67
CA GLN A 110 11.51 16.11 -17.08
C GLN A 110 12.57 15.51 -18.02
N GLU A 111 13.85 15.55 -17.63
CA GLU A 111 14.93 14.90 -18.38
C GLU A 111 14.68 13.39 -18.49
N LEU A 112 14.21 12.76 -17.40
CA LEU A 112 13.85 11.34 -17.38
C LEU A 112 12.68 11.06 -18.34
N GLN A 113 11.61 11.86 -18.29
CA GLN A 113 10.48 11.70 -19.22
C GLN A 113 10.92 11.81 -20.68
N TRP A 114 11.78 12.79 -20.99
CA TRP A 114 12.35 12.96 -22.33
C TRP A 114 13.19 11.76 -22.74
N ALA A 115 14.09 11.29 -21.87
CA ALA A 115 14.94 10.15 -22.16
C ALA A 115 14.12 8.88 -22.41
N VAL A 116 13.07 8.64 -21.62
CA VAL A 116 12.14 7.51 -21.85
C VAL A 116 11.41 7.65 -23.19
N LYS A 117 10.90 8.84 -23.54
CA LYS A 117 10.27 9.06 -24.86
C LYS A 117 11.26 8.80 -26.00
N ASP A 118 12.51 9.23 -25.83
CA ASP A 118 13.56 9.05 -26.83
C ASP A 118 13.90 7.57 -27.05
N THR A 119 13.87 6.72 -26.00
CA THR A 119 14.05 5.26 -26.17
C THR A 119 13.02 4.62 -27.10
N VAL A 120 11.77 5.09 -27.05
CA VAL A 120 10.70 4.61 -27.92
C VAL A 120 10.89 5.17 -29.33
N ARG A 121 11.21 6.47 -29.44
CA ARG A 121 11.43 7.15 -30.73
C ARG A 121 12.58 6.56 -31.53
N MET A 122 13.65 6.16 -30.86
CA MET A 122 14.87 5.62 -31.49
C MET A 122 14.78 4.12 -31.78
N PHE A 123 13.67 3.46 -31.42
CA PHE A 123 13.48 2.05 -31.73
C PHE A 123 13.29 1.86 -33.24
N ASP A 124 13.87 0.80 -33.79
CA ASP A 124 13.74 0.46 -35.20
C ASP A 124 12.27 0.15 -35.55
N VAL A 125 11.67 1.05 -36.34
CA VAL A 125 10.24 1.02 -36.68
C VAL A 125 9.86 -0.24 -37.44
N ASP A 126 10.78 -0.80 -38.23
CA ASP A 126 10.54 -2.00 -39.04
C ASP A 126 10.46 -3.28 -38.18
N LEU A 127 10.93 -3.21 -36.93
CA LEU A 127 10.96 -4.31 -35.97
C LEU A 127 9.89 -4.19 -34.87
N VAL A 128 8.96 -3.25 -35.00
CA VAL A 128 7.88 -3.06 -34.02
C VAL A 128 6.79 -4.09 -34.20
N GLY A 129 6.71 -5.04 -33.26
CA GLY A 129 5.62 -6.01 -33.14
C GLY A 129 4.65 -5.70 -32.01
N GLU A 130 3.72 -6.64 -31.75
CA GLU A 130 2.76 -6.54 -30.64
C GLU A 130 3.44 -6.44 -29.26
N ARG A 131 4.56 -7.16 -29.08
CA ARG A 131 5.30 -7.19 -27.82
C ARG A 131 5.96 -5.85 -27.54
N GLU A 132 6.57 -5.25 -28.56
CA GLU A 132 7.25 -3.96 -28.47
C GLU A 132 6.22 -2.85 -28.22
N ASN A 133 5.07 -2.90 -28.91
CA ASN A 133 3.93 -2.01 -28.64
C ASN A 133 3.42 -2.12 -27.20
N ALA A 134 3.37 -3.33 -26.62
CA ALA A 134 3.00 -3.50 -25.21
C ALA A 134 4.04 -2.84 -24.27
N ILE A 135 5.33 -2.98 -24.55
CA ILE A 135 6.40 -2.31 -23.79
C ILE A 135 6.30 -0.79 -23.93
N PHE A 136 6.02 -0.27 -25.13
CA PHE A 136 5.85 1.17 -25.37
C PHE A 136 4.66 1.73 -24.59
N LYS A 137 3.55 0.99 -24.51
CA LYS A 137 2.41 1.37 -23.64
C LYS A 137 2.83 1.44 -22.17
N CYS A 138 3.63 0.49 -21.68
CA CYS A 138 4.16 0.52 -20.31
C CYS A 138 5.07 1.74 -20.06
N LEU A 139 5.94 2.10 -21.02
CA LEU A 139 6.81 3.28 -20.92
C LEU A 139 6.02 4.60 -21.00
N ALA A 140 5.00 4.66 -21.87
CA ALA A 140 4.09 5.80 -21.94
C ALA A 140 3.32 5.98 -20.64
N ARG A 141 2.81 4.88 -20.05
CA ARG A 141 2.14 4.91 -18.75
C ARG A 141 3.08 5.36 -17.63
N PHE A 142 4.32 4.87 -17.61
CA PHE A 142 5.33 5.34 -16.66
C PHE A 142 5.55 6.86 -16.76
N ASN A 143 5.66 7.40 -17.97
CA ASN A 143 5.84 8.84 -18.16
C ASN A 143 4.62 9.66 -17.71
N GLN A 144 3.41 9.15 -17.95
CA GLN A 144 2.18 9.77 -17.47
C GLN A 144 2.16 9.78 -15.94
N ASP A 145 2.40 8.63 -15.30
CA ASP A 145 2.45 8.48 -13.85
C ASP A 145 3.52 9.42 -13.23
N LEU A 146 4.70 9.50 -13.84
CA LEU A 146 5.79 10.36 -13.38
C LEU A 146 5.42 11.84 -13.51
N GLY A 147 4.78 12.24 -14.61
CA GLY A 147 4.32 13.61 -14.82
C GLY A 147 3.28 14.04 -13.80
N GLU A 148 2.26 13.20 -13.58
CA GLU A 148 1.21 13.42 -12.58
C GLU A 148 1.80 13.65 -11.19
N ILE A 149 2.75 12.80 -10.77
CA ILE A 149 3.37 12.91 -9.45
C ILE A 149 4.24 14.17 -9.37
N LEU A 150 5.05 14.47 -10.39
CA LEU A 150 5.95 15.64 -10.38
C LEU A 150 5.19 16.97 -10.35
N GLU A 151 4.08 17.06 -11.07
CA GLU A 151 3.23 18.24 -11.09
C GLU A 151 2.54 18.46 -9.73
N ALA A 152 2.16 17.38 -9.05
CA ALA A 152 1.51 17.41 -7.74
C ALA A 152 0.31 18.39 -7.67
N ALA A 153 -0.43 18.52 -8.77
CA ALA A 153 -1.40 19.58 -8.97
C ALA A 153 -2.79 19.30 -8.35
N ASP A 154 -3.07 18.04 -7.98
CA ASP A 154 -4.37 17.63 -7.46
C ASP A 154 -4.41 17.77 -5.92
N PRO A 155 -5.18 18.72 -5.37
CA PRO A 155 -5.24 18.94 -3.92
C PRO A 155 -5.93 17.77 -3.18
N GLU A 156 -6.68 16.93 -3.89
CA GLU A 156 -7.33 15.74 -3.31
C GLU A 156 -6.38 14.53 -3.24
N LYS A 157 -5.09 14.73 -3.57
CA LYS A 157 -4.05 13.70 -3.48
C LYS A 157 -2.93 14.10 -2.54
N VAL A 158 -2.38 13.09 -1.86
CA VAL A 158 -1.14 13.19 -1.10
C VAL A 158 0.01 12.67 -1.93
N TYR A 159 1.09 13.46 -1.96
CA TYR A 159 2.30 13.15 -2.69
C TYR A 159 3.47 12.96 -1.73
N TRP A 160 4.10 11.80 -1.77
CA TRP A 160 5.26 11.51 -0.92
C TRP A 160 6.24 10.59 -1.62
N VAL A 161 7.42 10.48 -1.03
CA VAL A 161 8.44 9.53 -1.43
C VAL A 161 8.70 8.56 -0.28
N GLU A 162 8.68 7.28 -0.60
CA GLU A 162 9.04 6.18 0.27
C GLU A 162 10.41 5.62 -0.13
N LYS A 163 11.23 5.34 0.88
CA LYS A 163 12.51 4.64 0.78
C LYS A 163 12.40 3.35 1.59
N SER A 164 12.58 2.24 0.90
CA SER A 164 12.63 0.93 1.51
C SER A 164 13.82 0.12 0.99
N GLU A 165 14.08 -1.01 1.62
CA GLU A 165 15.13 -1.93 1.21
C GLU A 165 14.51 -3.26 0.77
N TYR A 166 14.78 -3.68 -0.46
CA TYR A 166 14.32 -4.95 -1.00
C TYR A 166 15.51 -5.74 -1.53
N ARG A 167 15.75 -6.94 -0.98
CA ARG A 167 16.89 -7.81 -1.35
C ARG A 167 18.24 -7.05 -1.38
N ARG A 168 18.49 -6.21 -0.37
CA ARG A 168 19.69 -5.36 -0.25
C ARG A 168 19.84 -4.28 -1.33
N ARG A 169 18.76 -3.97 -2.06
CA ARG A 169 18.71 -2.86 -3.01
C ARG A 169 17.78 -1.80 -2.45
N ARG A 170 18.20 -0.55 -2.61
CA ARG A 170 17.38 0.62 -2.26
C ARG A 170 16.24 0.73 -3.26
N LEU A 171 15.01 0.59 -2.77
CA LEU A 171 13.79 0.87 -3.50
C LEU A 171 13.34 2.27 -3.11
N ILE A 172 13.18 3.13 -4.11
CA ILE A 172 12.66 4.48 -3.93
C ILE A 172 11.42 4.57 -4.80
N THR A 173 10.30 4.85 -4.15
CA THR A 173 8.98 4.94 -4.79
C THR A 173 8.39 6.30 -4.48
N MET A 174 7.87 6.95 -5.52
CA MET A 174 7.05 8.14 -5.39
C MET A 174 5.59 7.71 -5.48
N HIS A 175 4.74 8.31 -4.66
CA HIS A 175 3.33 7.98 -4.59
C HIS A 175 2.49 9.25 -4.81
N ALA A 176 1.39 9.11 -5.55
CA ALA A 176 0.27 10.03 -5.56
C ALA A 176 -0.98 9.25 -5.20
N THR A 177 -1.55 9.52 -4.03
CA THR A 177 -2.66 8.72 -3.50
C THR A 177 -3.82 9.62 -3.13
N PRO A 178 -5.06 9.27 -3.53
CA PRO A 178 -6.22 10.06 -3.15
C PRO A 178 -6.41 10.09 -1.62
N LEU A 179 -6.71 11.28 -1.10
CA LEU A 179 -7.12 11.50 0.29
C LEU A 179 -8.42 10.72 0.57
N ASN A 180 -9.36 10.86 -0.36
CA ASN A 180 -10.68 10.26 -0.30
C ASN A 180 -10.94 9.32 -1.49
N VAL A 181 -11.39 8.10 -1.19
CA VAL A 181 -11.78 7.10 -2.19
C VAL A 181 -13.29 6.84 -2.20
N SER A 182 -14.05 7.50 -1.33
CA SER A 182 -15.46 7.26 -1.11
C SER A 182 -16.27 7.48 -2.38
N GLU A 183 -16.08 8.59 -3.08
CA GLU A 183 -16.80 8.90 -4.34
C GLU A 183 -16.49 7.87 -5.43
N SER A 184 -15.23 7.45 -5.54
CA SER A 184 -14.83 6.45 -6.53
C SER A 184 -15.42 5.08 -6.19
N LEU A 185 -15.42 4.67 -4.92
CA LEU A 185 -16.05 3.44 -4.47
C LEU A 185 -17.57 3.48 -4.65
N ASP A 186 -18.21 4.60 -4.33
CA ASP A 186 -19.65 4.80 -4.50
C ASP A 186 -20.06 4.60 -5.96
N ARG A 187 -19.34 5.27 -6.88
CA ARG A 187 -19.55 5.13 -8.31
C ARG A 187 -19.30 3.71 -8.83
N LEU A 188 -18.18 3.08 -8.41
CA LEU A 188 -17.75 1.77 -8.94
C LEU A 188 -18.52 0.58 -8.35
N LEU A 189 -19.00 0.69 -7.11
CA LEU A 189 -19.67 -0.39 -6.37
C LEU A 189 -21.15 -0.13 -6.16
N PHE A 190 -21.50 0.99 -5.53
CA PHE A 190 -22.85 1.18 -4.97
C PHE A 190 -23.84 1.78 -5.98
N TYR A 191 -23.36 2.56 -6.96
CA TYR A 191 -24.13 3.08 -8.09
C TYR A 191 -23.93 2.29 -9.40
N ASN A 192 -23.49 1.04 -9.29
CA ASN A 192 -23.28 0.18 -10.44
C ASN A 192 -24.58 -0.55 -10.84
N ASP A 193 -25.13 -0.24 -12.02
CA ASP A 193 -26.39 -0.82 -12.52
C ASP A 193 -26.33 -2.36 -12.72
N ASP A 194 -25.14 -2.93 -12.92
CA ASP A 194 -24.96 -4.37 -13.05
C ASP A 194 -25.09 -5.08 -11.69
N LEU A 195 -24.88 -4.35 -10.59
CA LEU A 195 -24.91 -4.88 -9.23
C LEU A 195 -26.30 -4.69 -8.62
N SER A 196 -27.00 -5.79 -8.38
CA SER A 196 -28.32 -5.77 -7.74
C SER A 196 -28.23 -5.63 -6.21
N SER A 197 -27.18 -6.16 -5.57
CA SER A 197 -26.95 -5.98 -4.12
C SER A 197 -25.50 -6.27 -3.72
N ALA A 198 -24.99 -5.50 -2.75
CA ALA A 198 -23.73 -5.75 -2.05
C ALA A 198 -24.00 -6.01 -0.56
N ILE A 199 -23.38 -7.04 0.01
CA ILE A 199 -23.37 -7.32 1.45
C ILE A 199 -21.93 -7.15 1.93
N LEU A 200 -21.72 -6.22 2.85
CA LEU A 200 -20.44 -5.95 3.48
C LEU A 200 -20.53 -6.47 4.92
N THR A 201 -19.64 -7.38 5.29
CA THR A 201 -19.62 -8.00 6.63
C THR A 201 -18.25 -7.83 7.27
N SER A 202 -18.27 -7.53 8.57
CA SER A 202 -17.09 -7.53 9.43
C SER A 202 -17.49 -7.26 10.89
N ALA A 203 -16.64 -7.72 11.82
CA ALA A 203 -16.83 -7.50 13.25
C ALA A 203 -16.61 -6.04 13.69
N THR A 204 -16.01 -5.18 12.84
CA THR A 204 -15.54 -3.84 13.24
C THR A 204 -16.10 -2.69 12.40
N LEU A 205 -17.16 -2.93 11.61
CA LEU A 205 -17.77 -1.89 10.76
C LEU A 205 -18.50 -0.79 11.55
N SER A 206 -19.05 -1.12 12.72
CA SER A 206 -19.82 -0.18 13.54
C SER A 206 -19.14 0.12 14.86
N ILE A 207 -19.24 1.37 15.32
CA ILE A 207 -18.87 1.78 16.67
C ILE A 207 -20.16 1.99 17.45
N SER A 208 -20.39 1.19 18.50
CA SER A 208 -21.63 1.25 19.30
C SER A 208 -22.92 1.14 18.47
N GLY A 209 -22.87 0.38 17.37
CA GLY A 209 -24.00 0.21 16.44
C GLY A 209 -24.15 1.31 15.38
N ASP A 210 -23.31 2.34 15.40
CA ASP A 210 -23.28 3.40 14.38
C ASP A 210 -22.30 3.05 13.25
N PHE A 211 -22.79 3.02 12.01
CA PHE A 211 -22.02 2.73 10.80
C PHE A 211 -21.62 4.00 10.02
N SER A 212 -21.96 5.20 10.51
CA SER A 212 -21.76 6.47 9.78
C SER A 212 -20.32 6.65 9.33
N PHE A 213 -19.34 6.39 10.21
CA PHE A 213 -17.91 6.49 9.88
C PHE A 213 -17.51 5.57 8.72
N PHE A 214 -17.93 4.30 8.77
CA PHE A 214 -17.61 3.35 7.70
C PHE A 214 -18.28 3.77 6.38
N ARG A 215 -19.55 4.17 6.43
CA ARG A 215 -20.31 4.62 5.27
C ARG A 215 -19.70 5.84 4.59
N GLU A 216 -19.28 6.83 5.37
CA GLU A 216 -18.61 8.03 4.85
C GLU A 216 -17.29 7.68 4.16
N ASN A 217 -16.47 6.81 4.76
CA ASN A 217 -15.17 6.42 4.20
C ASN A 217 -15.28 5.64 2.89
N VAL A 218 -16.31 4.80 2.75
CA VAL A 218 -16.52 3.98 1.54
C VAL A 218 -17.48 4.62 0.54
N GLY A 219 -18.14 5.71 0.90
CA GLY A 219 -19.09 6.43 0.05
C GLY A 219 -20.49 5.83 0.01
N CYS A 220 -20.83 4.90 0.91
CA CYS A 220 -22.13 4.24 0.89
C CYS A 220 -23.23 5.15 1.48
N SER A 221 -23.87 5.93 0.60
CA SER A 221 -24.92 6.88 1.00
C SER A 221 -26.20 6.22 1.54
N ARG A 222 -26.53 5.00 1.11
CA ARG A 222 -27.74 4.26 1.55
C ARG A 222 -27.41 2.80 1.81
N ALA A 223 -27.59 2.34 3.06
CA ALA A 223 -27.37 0.97 3.46
C ALA A 223 -28.49 0.48 4.39
N LEU A 224 -28.75 -0.83 4.35
CA LEU A 224 -29.43 -1.53 5.44
C LEU A 224 -28.36 -1.95 6.45
N GLU A 225 -28.51 -1.50 7.69
CA GLU A 225 -27.50 -1.68 8.73
C GLU A 225 -27.99 -2.69 9.77
N ILE A 226 -27.15 -3.68 10.08
CA ILE A 226 -27.42 -4.69 11.10
C ILE A 226 -26.17 -4.81 11.95
N SER A 227 -26.27 -4.44 13.23
CA SER A 227 -25.24 -4.72 14.23
C SER A 227 -25.71 -5.88 15.08
N VAL A 228 -24.92 -6.97 15.10
CA VAL A 228 -25.19 -8.13 15.95
C VAL A 228 -24.21 -8.09 17.12
N GLY A 229 -24.74 -8.16 18.34
CA GLY A 229 -23.92 -8.14 19.55
C GLY A 229 -22.94 -9.32 19.61
N SER A 230 -21.84 -9.11 20.33
CA SER A 230 -20.87 -10.18 20.59
C SER A 230 -21.53 -11.34 21.33
N PRO A 231 -21.30 -12.60 20.93
CA PRO A 231 -21.80 -13.75 21.66
C PRO A 231 -21.03 -14.03 22.97
N PHE A 232 -19.94 -13.28 23.23
CA PHE A 232 -19.05 -13.50 24.38
C PHE A 232 -19.47 -12.71 25.62
N SER A 233 -19.37 -13.32 26.80
CA SER A 233 -19.61 -12.63 28.07
C SER A 233 -18.29 -12.03 28.58
N TYR A 234 -17.95 -10.83 28.09
CA TYR A 234 -16.70 -10.17 28.49
C TYR A 234 -16.60 -9.93 30.01
N GLN A 235 -17.72 -9.71 30.69
CA GLN A 235 -17.74 -9.52 32.15
C GLN A 235 -17.22 -10.75 32.91
N ASP A 236 -17.47 -11.95 32.37
CA ASP A 236 -17.06 -13.21 33.00
C ASP A 236 -15.78 -13.80 32.39
N GLN A 237 -15.43 -13.39 31.16
CA GLN A 237 -14.37 -14.00 30.34
C GLN A 237 -13.17 -13.08 30.09
N CYS A 238 -13.19 -11.82 30.56
CA CYS A 238 -12.12 -10.86 30.35
C CYS A 238 -11.75 -10.11 31.63
N LEU A 239 -10.45 -9.90 31.84
CA LEU A 239 -9.92 -9.02 32.87
C LEU A 239 -9.21 -7.83 32.20
N LEU A 240 -9.61 -6.61 32.54
CA LEU A 240 -8.90 -5.40 32.14
C LEU A 240 -7.91 -5.00 33.23
N TYR A 241 -6.61 -5.06 32.91
CA TYR A 241 -5.54 -4.63 33.79
C TYR A 241 -4.86 -3.38 33.25
N LEU A 242 -4.79 -2.33 34.09
CA LEU A 242 -4.17 -1.04 33.76
C LEU A 242 -2.96 -0.82 34.70
N PRO A 243 -1.73 -1.17 34.27
CA PRO A 243 -0.54 -1.00 35.10
C PRO A 243 -0.33 0.49 35.45
N GLN A 244 0.01 0.75 36.71
CA GLN A 244 0.24 2.09 37.24
C GLN A 244 1.73 2.42 37.31
N GLY A 245 2.07 3.72 37.30
CA GLY A 245 3.45 4.18 37.47
C GLY A 245 4.35 3.99 36.24
N LEU A 246 3.76 3.77 35.05
CA LEU A 246 4.49 3.78 33.80
C LEU A 246 4.77 5.22 33.34
N PRO A 247 5.93 5.48 32.69
CA PRO A 247 6.17 6.72 31.96
C PRO A 247 5.12 6.96 30.87
N ASP A 248 5.08 8.16 30.28
CA ASP A 248 4.28 8.37 29.06
C ASP A 248 4.82 7.45 27.93
N PRO A 249 3.96 6.82 27.11
CA PRO A 249 4.39 5.97 25.99
C PRO A 249 5.36 6.63 24.99
N ARG A 250 5.41 7.97 24.97
CA ARG A 250 6.33 8.76 24.13
C ARG A 250 7.68 9.01 24.79
N GLU A 251 7.81 8.79 26.10
CA GLU A 251 9.04 9.04 26.84
C GLU A 251 10.04 7.89 26.72
N PRO A 252 11.35 8.20 26.66
CA PRO A 252 12.38 7.20 26.82
C PRO A 252 12.20 6.43 28.14
N GLY A 253 12.17 5.10 28.07
CA GLY A 253 12.04 4.24 29.24
C GLY A 253 10.67 3.61 29.45
N PHE A 254 9.64 3.99 28.68
CA PHE A 254 8.34 3.31 28.72
C PHE A 254 8.46 1.80 28.50
N HIS A 255 9.18 1.37 27.47
CA HIS A 255 9.38 -0.04 27.15
C HIS A 255 10.12 -0.81 28.25
N THR A 256 11.13 -0.18 28.86
CA THR A 256 11.82 -0.73 30.03
C THR A 256 10.89 -0.84 31.24
N GLY A 257 10.03 0.15 31.45
CA GLY A 257 9.07 0.17 32.55
C GLY A 257 7.92 -0.84 32.40
N VAL A 258 7.46 -1.10 31.16
CA VAL A 258 6.36 -2.04 30.90
C VAL A 258 6.81 -3.50 30.85
N ALA A 259 8.08 -3.77 30.53
CA ALA A 259 8.60 -5.13 30.39
C ALA A 259 8.39 -6.02 31.63
N PRO A 260 8.60 -5.56 32.88
CA PRO A 260 8.30 -6.34 34.08
C PRO A 260 6.82 -6.75 34.22
N PHE A 261 5.88 -5.86 33.86
CA PHE A 261 4.45 -6.19 33.88
C PHE A 261 4.10 -7.26 32.84
N ILE A 262 4.73 -7.18 31.66
CA ILE A 262 4.57 -8.20 30.61
C ILE A 262 5.14 -9.55 31.08
N GLU A 263 6.32 -9.55 31.72
CA GLU A 263 6.94 -10.74 32.32
C GLU A 263 6.04 -11.40 33.37
N GLU A 264 5.40 -10.60 34.24
CA GLU A 264 4.46 -11.10 35.24
C GLU A 264 3.22 -11.75 34.60
N ILE A 265 2.60 -11.09 33.63
CA ILE A 265 1.43 -11.63 32.91
C ILE A 265 1.81 -12.92 32.17
N LEU A 266 2.94 -12.93 31.48
CA LEU A 266 3.45 -14.12 30.79
C LEU A 266 3.70 -15.27 31.78
N THR A 267 4.18 -14.96 32.98
CA THR A 267 4.39 -15.97 34.02
C THR A 267 3.08 -16.57 34.50
N GLN A 268 2.07 -15.73 34.80
CA GLN A 268 0.75 -16.18 35.25
C GLN A 268 -0.03 -16.94 34.17
N THR A 269 0.19 -16.60 32.90
CA THR A 269 -0.46 -17.27 31.74
C THR A 269 0.32 -18.47 31.21
N GLU A 270 1.44 -18.82 31.84
CA GLU A 270 2.37 -19.86 31.39
C GLU A 270 2.81 -19.68 29.92
N GLY A 271 3.07 -18.43 29.54
CA GLY A 271 3.50 -18.04 28.19
C GLY A 271 2.38 -18.00 27.15
N ARG A 272 1.12 -18.32 27.50
CA ARG A 272 -0.03 -18.28 26.58
C ARG A 272 -0.59 -16.87 26.41
N ALA A 273 0.21 -15.97 25.86
CA ALA A 273 -0.21 -14.62 25.56
C ALA A 273 0.25 -14.18 24.17
N PHE A 274 -0.50 -13.24 23.60
CA PHE A 274 -0.13 -12.52 22.40
C PHE A 274 0.03 -11.04 22.75
N VAL A 275 1.26 -10.52 22.65
CA VAL A 275 1.59 -9.15 23.06
C VAL A 275 1.68 -8.27 21.81
N LEU A 276 0.78 -7.29 21.72
CA LEU A 276 0.71 -6.34 20.61
C LEU A 276 1.49 -5.07 20.92
N PHE A 277 2.30 -4.63 19.95
CA PHE A 277 3.06 -3.39 20.02
C PHE A 277 2.65 -2.47 18.87
N THR A 278 2.64 -1.16 19.13
CA THR A 278 2.37 -0.13 18.12
C THR A 278 3.60 0.20 17.26
N SER A 279 4.79 -0.32 17.60
CA SER A 279 6.02 -0.14 16.81
C SER A 279 6.98 -1.33 16.92
N TYR A 280 7.72 -1.60 15.83
CA TYR A 280 8.81 -2.58 15.85
C TYR A 280 9.92 -2.24 16.82
N ARG A 281 10.17 -0.93 17.04
CA ARG A 281 11.14 -0.47 18.01
C ARG A 281 10.76 -0.95 19.42
N GLY A 282 9.53 -0.68 19.86
CA GLY A 282 9.06 -1.11 21.17
C GLY A 282 9.03 -2.62 21.33
N LEU A 283 8.60 -3.32 20.28
CA LEU A 283 8.65 -4.79 20.23
C LEU A 283 10.08 -5.32 20.41
N ASN A 284 11.08 -4.76 19.71
CA ASN A 284 12.46 -5.21 19.83
C ASN A 284 13.07 -4.87 21.20
N GLU A 285 12.82 -3.66 21.72
CA GLU A 285 13.30 -3.25 23.05
C GLU A 285 12.78 -4.19 24.15
N VAL A 286 11.47 -4.47 24.18
CA VAL A 286 10.90 -5.39 25.18
C VAL A 286 11.36 -6.83 24.93
N TRP A 287 11.47 -7.26 23.68
CA TRP A 287 11.98 -8.58 23.33
C TRP A 287 13.39 -8.81 23.88
N ASP A 288 14.31 -7.86 23.67
CA ASP A 288 15.69 -7.98 24.12
C ASP A 288 15.79 -8.00 25.65
N LEU A 289 14.87 -7.32 26.35
CA LEU A 289 14.77 -7.36 27.81
C LEU A 289 14.27 -8.71 28.35
N LEU A 290 13.36 -9.38 27.64
CA LEU A 290 12.72 -10.63 28.10
C LEU A 290 13.38 -11.91 27.57
N LYS A 291 14.11 -11.82 26.45
CA LYS A 291 14.76 -12.98 25.82
C LYS A 291 15.74 -13.64 26.80
N GLY A 292 15.50 -14.91 27.08
CA GLY A 292 16.33 -15.71 28.00
C GLY A 292 15.96 -15.59 29.47
N ARG A 293 14.95 -14.77 29.82
CA ARG A 293 14.41 -14.69 31.20
C ARG A 293 13.23 -15.62 31.43
N LEU A 294 12.47 -15.91 30.37
CA LEU A 294 11.28 -16.74 30.44
C LEU A 294 11.59 -18.20 30.06
N PRO A 295 10.93 -19.20 30.69
CA PRO A 295 11.15 -20.61 30.39
C PRO A 295 10.49 -21.06 29.08
N TRP A 296 9.62 -20.23 28.48
CA TRP A 296 8.89 -20.54 27.25
C TRP A 296 9.57 -19.98 26.01
N LYS A 297 9.26 -20.58 24.85
CA LYS A 297 9.70 -20.07 23.56
C LYS A 297 8.98 -18.76 23.25
N LEU A 298 9.74 -17.67 23.26
CA LEU A 298 9.31 -16.39 22.72
C LEU A 298 9.34 -16.46 21.18
N LEU A 299 8.29 -15.96 20.53
CA LEU A 299 8.22 -15.81 19.06
C LEU A 299 8.05 -14.34 18.71
N LYS A 300 8.94 -13.81 17.88
CA LYS A 300 8.90 -12.41 17.43
C LYS A 300 8.39 -12.32 16.00
N GLN A 301 7.53 -11.35 15.73
CA GLN A 301 7.16 -11.02 14.36
C GLN A 301 8.41 -10.61 13.57
N GLY A 302 8.71 -11.33 12.49
CA GLY A 302 9.91 -11.14 11.65
C GLY A 302 11.01 -12.20 11.81
N ASP A 303 10.93 -13.07 12.83
CA ASP A 303 11.92 -14.15 13.03
C ASP A 303 11.71 -15.36 12.09
N LEU A 304 10.52 -15.50 11.50
CA LEU A 304 10.21 -16.52 10.51
C LEU A 304 10.22 -15.90 9.11
N PRO A 305 10.71 -16.60 8.06
CA PRO A 305 10.60 -16.13 6.68
C PRO A 305 9.13 -15.80 6.39
N LYS A 306 8.87 -14.71 5.65
CA LYS A 306 7.55 -14.52 5.05
C LYS A 306 7.33 -15.69 4.08
N ASN A 307 6.62 -16.73 4.53
CA ASN A 307 6.12 -17.74 3.61
C ASN A 307 5.15 -17.01 2.68
N ILE A 308 5.57 -16.88 1.43
CA ILE A 308 4.70 -16.49 0.32
C ILE A 308 3.76 -17.69 0.14
N SER A 309 2.59 -17.62 0.75
CA SER A 309 1.41 -18.40 0.36
C SER A 309 0.61 -17.60 -0.65
#